data_AF-A0A650CUC0-F1
#
_entry.id   AF-A0A650CUC0-F1
#
_cell.length_a   1.000
_cell.length_b   1.000
_cell.length_c   1.000
_cell.angle_alpha   90.00
_cell.angle_beta   90.00
_cell.angle_gamma   90.00
#
_symmetry.space_group_name_H-M   'P 1'
#
loop_
_entity.id
_entity.type
_entity.pdbx_description
1 polymer ?
#
loop_
_entity_poly.entity_id
_entity_poly.type
_entity_poly.pdbx_seq_one_letter_code
_entity_poly.pdbx_strand_id
1 'polypeptide(L)'
;MPKSTYEATFISQQGKCTITISFGVAPKPQLKNVQAEILNVSGLYVLTTEVNASIPVGYIYFYEAILNGTTYYIFYHPKGYTLCPVYYIDKSGVYNVSLYIYPKNFTAPTNVTPNSFEIKPGTYEVTFVTSIGNYTTTAETVTTTSTPQFSVENTAKEGVVNGLTQLNFTITATTPLGGHICVYEICINGHNYTVYYKPKVSTSAIGVYVEQGTGTYCFYINGTISAGTYTIRFYYCYEGVHYVYSEEINIIS
;
A
#
# COMPACT_ATOMS: atom_id res chain seq x y z
N MET A 1 16.31 -36.59 -4.42
CA MET A 1 16.17 -38.02 -4.75
C MET A 1 15.62 -38.14 -6.16
N PRO A 2 15.93 -39.21 -6.91
CA PRO A 2 15.26 -39.50 -8.16
C PRO A 2 13.74 -39.47 -7.99
N LYS A 3 13.01 -39.13 -9.07
CA LYS A 3 11.55 -39.26 -9.07
C LYS A 3 11.21 -40.74 -8.93
N SER A 4 10.82 -41.17 -7.74
CA SER A 4 10.52 -42.57 -7.46
C SER A 4 9.65 -42.71 -6.22
N THR A 5 8.95 -43.83 -6.18
CA THR A 5 8.15 -44.28 -5.05
C THR A 5 8.99 -45.23 -4.22
N TYR A 6 9.04 -44.99 -2.92
CA TYR A 6 9.76 -45.81 -1.96
C TYR A 6 8.75 -46.38 -0.96
N GLU A 7 8.86 -47.66 -0.65
CA GLU A 7 8.15 -48.23 0.48
C GLU A 7 9.02 -48.13 1.73
N ALA A 8 8.47 -47.52 2.77
CA ALA A 8 9.04 -47.58 4.11
C ALA A 8 8.20 -48.58 4.92
N THR A 9 8.83 -49.65 5.37
CA THR A 9 8.21 -50.62 6.27
C THR A 9 8.65 -50.34 7.69
N PHE A 10 7.70 -50.10 8.58
CA PHE A 10 7.93 -50.03 10.03
C PHE A 10 7.54 -51.37 10.66
N ILE A 11 8.45 -51.95 11.43
CA ILE A 11 8.23 -53.20 12.15
C ILE A 11 8.22 -52.89 13.65
N SER A 12 7.16 -53.31 14.34
CA SER A 12 7.01 -53.21 15.79
C SER A 12 6.61 -54.56 16.40
N GLN A 13 6.64 -54.66 17.74
CA GLN A 13 6.11 -55.85 18.44
C GLN A 13 4.62 -56.10 18.19
N GLN A 14 3.86 -55.09 17.75
CA GLN A 14 2.41 -55.20 17.50
C GLN A 14 2.07 -55.50 16.02
N GLY A 15 3.08 -55.56 15.14
CA GLY A 15 2.90 -55.87 13.72
C GLY A 15 3.72 -54.99 12.78
N LYS A 16 3.50 -55.22 11.47
CA LYS A 16 4.15 -54.50 10.36
C LYS A 16 3.18 -53.48 9.77
N CYS A 17 3.64 -52.25 9.57
CA CYS A 17 2.95 -51.22 8.79
C CYS A 17 3.84 -50.80 7.62
N THR A 18 3.27 -50.72 6.42
CA THR A 18 3.97 -50.19 5.24
C THR A 18 3.34 -48.86 4.87
N ILE A 19 4.18 -47.84 4.67
CA ILE A 19 3.77 -46.58 4.04
C ILE A 19 4.49 -46.40 2.71
N THR A 20 3.80 -45.76 1.79
CA THR A 20 4.34 -45.41 0.47
C THR A 20 4.75 -43.94 0.49
N ILE A 21 6.03 -43.66 0.26
CA ILE A 21 6.59 -42.31 0.17
C ILE A 21 6.98 -42.04 -1.27
N SER A 22 6.36 -41.05 -1.89
CA SER A 22 6.66 -40.65 -3.27
C SER A 22 7.48 -39.36 -3.25
N PHE A 23 8.69 -39.39 -3.81
CA PHE A 23 9.47 -38.18 -4.07
C PHE A 23 9.27 -37.75 -5.52
N GLY A 24 8.89 -36.49 -5.70
CA GLY A 24 8.74 -35.86 -7.01
C GLY A 24 9.48 -34.54 -7.07
N VAL A 25 9.71 -34.05 -8.28
CA VAL A 25 10.10 -32.66 -8.49
C VAL A 25 8.80 -31.85 -8.47
N ALA A 26 8.66 -30.92 -7.52
CA ALA A 26 7.54 -30.00 -7.52
C ALA A 26 7.53 -29.23 -8.86
N PRO A 27 6.36 -29.04 -9.51
CA PRO A 27 6.32 -28.25 -10.74
C PRO A 27 6.90 -26.87 -10.48
N LYS A 28 7.60 -26.32 -11.49
CA LYS A 28 8.13 -24.96 -11.38
C LYS A 28 6.96 -23.97 -11.24
N PRO A 29 7.09 -22.93 -10.41
CA PRO A 29 6.10 -21.87 -10.38
C PRO A 29 5.94 -21.24 -11.78
N GLN A 30 4.74 -20.80 -12.09
CA GLN A 30 4.42 -20.14 -13.35
C GLN A 30 3.65 -18.85 -13.07
N LEU A 31 3.91 -17.85 -13.88
CA LEU A 31 3.21 -16.57 -13.89
C LEU A 31 2.64 -16.35 -15.29
N LYS A 32 1.39 -15.93 -15.38
CA LYS A 32 0.80 -15.42 -16.61
C LYS A 32 0.26 -14.03 -16.34
N ASN A 33 0.74 -13.06 -17.12
CA ASN A 33 0.28 -11.68 -17.05
C ASN A 33 -0.78 -11.46 -18.13
N VAL A 34 -1.86 -10.76 -17.78
CA VAL A 34 -3.00 -10.58 -18.68
C VAL A 34 -2.85 -9.28 -19.47
N GLN A 35 -2.78 -8.15 -18.75
CA GLN A 35 -2.62 -6.81 -19.27
C GLN A 35 -2.14 -5.91 -18.12
N ALA A 36 -1.41 -4.85 -18.42
CA ALA A 36 -0.98 -3.87 -17.43
C ALA A 36 -1.46 -2.46 -17.81
N GLU A 37 -1.48 -1.56 -16.83
CA GLU A 37 -1.72 -0.14 -17.01
C GLU A 37 -0.67 0.66 -16.24
N ILE A 38 -0.29 1.81 -16.79
CA ILE A 38 0.58 2.76 -16.10
C ILE A 38 -0.27 3.97 -15.70
N LEU A 39 -0.52 4.10 -14.41
CA LEU A 39 -1.33 5.17 -13.83
C LEU A 39 -0.41 6.26 -13.28
N ASN A 40 -0.71 7.54 -13.55
CA ASN A 40 -0.14 8.65 -12.80
C ASN A 40 -1.10 9.02 -11.66
N VAL A 41 -0.72 8.65 -10.44
CA VAL A 41 -1.48 8.84 -9.21
C VAL A 41 -0.76 9.91 -8.41
N SER A 42 -1.21 11.16 -8.56
CA SER A 42 -0.65 12.31 -7.86
C SER A 42 0.86 12.47 -8.01
N GLY A 43 1.35 12.28 -9.23
CA GLY A 43 2.77 12.40 -9.56
C GLY A 43 3.62 11.18 -9.23
N LEU A 44 3.01 10.08 -8.77
CA LEU A 44 3.63 8.76 -8.76
C LEU A 44 3.13 7.92 -9.93
N TYR A 45 4.04 7.17 -10.53
CA TYR A 45 3.67 6.18 -11.53
C TYR A 45 3.45 4.82 -10.86
N VAL A 46 2.27 4.25 -11.06
CA VAL A 46 1.88 2.94 -10.56
C VAL A 46 1.64 2.04 -11.76
N LEU A 47 2.35 0.92 -11.79
CA LEU A 47 2.12 -0.16 -12.74
C LEU A 47 1.13 -1.14 -12.12
N THR A 48 -0.08 -1.19 -12.65
CA THR A 48 -1.14 -2.09 -12.21
C THR A 48 -1.29 -3.24 -13.20
N THR A 49 -1.49 -4.47 -12.71
CA THR A 49 -1.70 -5.62 -13.57
C THR A 49 -2.41 -6.75 -12.84
N GLU A 50 -3.21 -7.52 -13.56
CA GLU A 50 -3.72 -8.81 -13.09
C GLU A 50 -2.72 -9.92 -13.44
N VAL A 51 -2.29 -10.67 -12.43
CA VAL A 51 -1.41 -11.83 -12.61
C VAL A 51 -2.09 -13.11 -12.13
N ASN A 52 -1.96 -14.16 -12.92
CA ASN A 52 -2.36 -15.51 -12.54
C ASN A 52 -1.10 -16.31 -12.19
N ALA A 53 -0.95 -16.62 -10.90
CA ALA A 53 0.18 -17.35 -10.35
C ALA A 53 -0.19 -18.81 -10.07
N SER A 54 0.68 -19.72 -10.49
CA SER A 54 0.65 -21.14 -10.12
C SER A 54 1.93 -21.45 -9.35
N ILE A 55 1.79 -21.65 -8.04
CA ILE A 55 2.89 -21.83 -7.08
C ILE A 55 2.66 -23.12 -6.29
N PRO A 56 3.26 -24.24 -6.71
CA PRO A 56 3.20 -25.49 -5.97
C PRO A 56 4.00 -25.43 -4.65
N VAL A 57 5.17 -24.79 -4.67
CA VAL A 57 6.05 -24.56 -3.51
C VAL A 57 6.88 -23.30 -3.76
N GLY A 58 7.09 -22.47 -2.73
CA GLY A 58 8.04 -21.35 -2.74
C GLY A 58 7.39 -19.98 -2.95
N TYR A 59 8.15 -19.05 -3.53
CA TYR A 59 7.78 -17.65 -3.71
C TYR A 59 8.16 -17.16 -5.12
N ILE A 60 7.30 -16.35 -5.73
CA ILE A 60 7.65 -15.55 -6.92
C ILE A 60 7.96 -14.14 -6.44
N TYR A 61 9.22 -13.73 -6.49
CA TYR A 61 9.65 -12.37 -6.15
C TYR A 61 9.69 -11.50 -7.40
N PHE A 62 9.29 -10.24 -7.27
CA PHE A 62 9.38 -9.23 -8.31
C PHE A 62 10.51 -8.25 -7.94
N TYR A 63 11.39 -7.95 -8.89
CA TYR A 63 12.59 -7.15 -8.63
C TYR A 63 12.61 -5.80 -9.36
N GLU A 64 12.31 -5.80 -10.66
CA GLU A 64 12.39 -4.62 -11.53
C GLU A 64 11.29 -4.69 -12.60
N ALA A 65 10.97 -3.54 -13.18
CA ALA A 65 10.16 -3.42 -14.39
C ALA A 65 11.00 -2.76 -15.49
N ILE A 66 10.90 -3.27 -16.72
CA ILE A 66 11.53 -2.66 -17.90
C ILE A 66 10.41 -2.14 -18.79
N LEU A 67 10.40 -0.84 -19.07
CA LEU A 67 9.43 -0.19 -19.95
C LEU A 67 10.14 0.26 -21.22
N ASN A 68 9.78 -0.33 -22.37
CA ASN A 68 10.43 -0.08 -23.68
C ASN A 68 11.97 -0.05 -23.59
N GLY A 69 12.55 -1.02 -22.88
CA GLY A 69 14.01 -1.14 -22.69
C GLY A 69 14.62 -0.30 -21.56
N THR A 70 13.84 0.56 -20.88
CA THR A 70 14.32 1.35 -19.73
C THR A 70 13.98 0.65 -18.42
N THR A 71 14.98 0.38 -17.58
CA THR A 71 14.81 -0.30 -16.28
C THR A 71 14.40 0.66 -15.17
N TYR A 72 13.39 0.26 -14.40
CA TYR A 72 12.87 0.94 -13.22
C TYR A 72 12.92 0.02 -12.01
N TYR A 73 13.19 0.61 -10.84
CA TYR A 73 12.91 -0.06 -9.57
C TYR A 73 11.42 -0.14 -9.34
N ILE A 74 10.96 -1.24 -8.75
CA ILE A 74 9.58 -1.42 -8.33
C ILE A 74 9.50 -1.49 -6.81
N PHE A 75 8.44 -0.90 -6.26
CA PHE A 75 8.14 -0.97 -4.84
C PHE A 75 6.68 -1.34 -4.66
N TYR A 76 6.39 -2.11 -3.62
CA TYR A 76 5.02 -2.33 -3.18
C TYR A 76 4.74 -1.49 -1.94
N HIS A 77 3.49 -1.08 -1.78
CA HIS A 77 3.02 -0.37 -0.60
C HIS A 77 2.13 -1.35 0.21
N PRO A 78 2.67 -2.05 1.23
CA PRO A 78 1.80 -2.73 2.20
C PRO A 78 0.93 -1.68 2.86
N LYS A 79 -0.29 -2.03 3.29
CA LYS A 79 -1.16 -1.11 4.04
C LYS A 79 -0.35 -0.44 5.18
N GLY A 80 -0.03 0.84 5.02
CA GLY A 80 0.82 1.59 5.94
C GLY A 80 2.19 2.01 5.39
N TYR A 81 2.30 3.33 5.13
CA TYR A 81 3.45 4.24 5.21
C TYR A 81 4.79 3.96 4.53
N THR A 82 5.18 2.73 4.22
CA THR A 82 6.55 2.46 3.75
C THR A 82 6.54 1.70 2.44
N LEU A 83 7.12 2.30 1.40
CA LEU A 83 7.45 1.59 0.18
C LEU A 83 8.47 0.49 0.49
N CYS A 84 8.11 -0.74 0.17
CA CYS A 84 8.93 -1.90 0.40
C CYS A 84 9.49 -2.43 -0.94
N PRO A 85 10.79 -2.78 -1.00
CA PRO A 85 11.45 -3.14 -2.26
C PRO A 85 11.21 -4.58 -2.72
N VAL A 86 10.42 -5.39 -1.98
CA VAL A 86 10.28 -6.83 -2.25
C VAL A 86 8.82 -7.26 -2.28
N TYR A 87 8.20 -7.18 -3.46
CA TYR A 87 6.89 -7.80 -3.67
C TYR A 87 7.04 -9.28 -3.97
N TYR A 88 6.19 -10.13 -3.37
CA TYR A 88 6.16 -11.55 -3.67
C TYR A 88 4.76 -12.14 -3.64
N ILE A 89 4.59 -13.25 -4.37
CA ILE A 89 3.40 -14.11 -4.32
C ILE A 89 3.84 -15.47 -3.79
N ASP A 90 3.13 -16.00 -2.79
CA ASP A 90 3.47 -17.25 -2.08
C ASP A 90 2.45 -18.38 -2.25
N LYS A 91 1.33 -18.09 -2.93
CA LYS A 91 0.23 -19.02 -3.17
C LYS A 91 -0.25 -18.91 -4.61
N SER A 92 -0.89 -19.98 -5.07
CA SER A 92 -1.55 -19.98 -6.38
C SER A 92 -2.83 -19.15 -6.31
N GLY A 93 -3.13 -18.40 -7.37
CA GLY A 93 -4.32 -17.54 -7.43
C GLY A 93 -4.22 -16.45 -8.48
N VAL A 94 -5.28 -15.66 -8.57
CA VAL A 94 -5.34 -14.43 -9.37
C VAL A 94 -5.15 -13.25 -8.43
N TYR A 95 -4.24 -12.34 -8.78
CA TYR A 95 -3.85 -11.20 -7.96
C TYR A 95 -3.88 -9.92 -8.78
N ASN A 96 -4.45 -8.87 -8.19
CA ASN A 96 -4.27 -7.50 -8.67
C ASN A 96 -3.01 -6.94 -8.02
N VAL A 97 -1.97 -6.76 -8.83
CA VAL A 97 -0.66 -6.27 -8.41
C VAL A 97 -0.58 -4.79 -8.74
N SER A 98 -0.18 -3.97 -7.78
CA SER A 98 0.09 -2.54 -7.96
C SER A 98 1.50 -2.24 -7.47
N LEU A 99 2.36 -1.79 -8.38
CA LEU A 99 3.78 -1.55 -8.12
C LEU A 99 4.16 -0.13 -8.49
N TYR A 100 4.69 0.61 -7.53
CA TYR A 100 5.25 1.94 -7.76
C TYR A 100 6.55 1.79 -8.53
N ILE A 101 6.72 2.56 -9.60
CA ILE A 101 7.93 2.55 -10.42
C ILE A 101 8.75 3.81 -10.19
N TYR A 102 10.07 3.64 -10.06
CA TYR A 102 11.03 4.73 -9.89
C TYR A 102 12.24 4.52 -10.79
N PRO A 103 12.90 5.59 -11.26
CA PRO A 103 14.10 5.43 -12.05
C PRO A 103 15.25 4.88 -11.19
N LYS A 104 16.19 4.17 -11.82
CA LYS A 104 17.23 3.41 -11.11
C LYS A 104 18.23 4.26 -10.30
N ASN A 105 18.22 5.57 -10.49
CA ASN A 105 18.98 6.53 -9.70
C ASN A 105 18.30 6.92 -8.36
N PHE A 106 17.18 6.30 -8.02
CA PHE A 106 16.49 6.53 -6.75
C PHE A 106 17.30 6.01 -5.55
N THR A 107 17.60 6.89 -4.59
CA THR A 107 18.55 6.60 -3.49
C THR A 107 17.92 6.37 -2.12
N ALA A 108 16.67 6.79 -1.84
CA ALA A 108 16.02 6.49 -0.56
C ALA A 108 14.49 6.76 -0.55
N PRO A 109 13.69 5.93 0.17
CA PRO A 109 12.25 6.10 0.33
C PRO A 109 11.83 7.22 1.30
N THR A 110 12.77 7.88 1.99
CA THR A 110 12.42 8.86 3.05
C THR A 110 11.87 10.18 2.53
N ASN A 111 11.94 10.46 1.22
CA ASN A 111 11.34 11.65 0.61
C ASN A 111 10.97 11.34 -0.85
N VAL A 112 10.00 10.46 -1.04
CA VAL A 112 9.37 10.30 -2.35
C VAL A 112 8.78 11.66 -2.74
N THR A 113 9.45 12.36 -3.65
CA THR A 113 8.93 13.59 -4.22
C THR A 113 8.16 13.21 -5.48
N PRO A 114 6.84 13.43 -5.54
CA PRO A 114 6.11 13.19 -6.77
C PRO A 114 6.75 13.94 -7.95
N ASN A 115 6.75 13.33 -9.14
CA ASN A 115 7.24 13.91 -10.40
C ASN A 115 8.76 14.05 -10.59
N SER A 116 9.61 13.20 -9.98
CA SER A 116 11.06 13.25 -10.30
C SER A 116 11.38 12.79 -11.73
N PHE A 117 10.41 12.25 -12.45
CA PHE A 117 10.50 11.82 -13.85
C PHE A 117 9.11 11.81 -14.49
N GLU A 118 9.05 11.74 -15.81
CA GLU A 118 7.82 11.69 -16.60
C GLU A 118 7.81 10.46 -17.50
N ILE A 119 6.69 9.73 -17.51
CA ILE A 119 6.34 8.71 -18.50
C ILE A 119 5.33 9.35 -19.46
N LYS A 120 5.73 9.45 -20.73
CA LYS A 120 4.90 10.04 -21.79
C LYS A 120 3.68 9.17 -22.08
N PRO A 121 2.55 9.76 -22.51
CA PRO A 121 1.41 8.98 -22.95
C PRO A 121 1.78 8.03 -24.10
N GLY A 122 1.34 6.77 -24.03
CA GLY A 122 1.54 5.77 -25.07
C GLY A 122 1.37 4.34 -24.58
N THR A 123 1.66 3.40 -25.50
CA THR A 123 1.74 1.97 -25.21
C THR A 123 3.19 1.57 -24.97
N TYR A 124 3.42 0.81 -23.91
CA TYR A 124 4.72 0.34 -23.48
C TYR A 124 4.75 -1.19 -23.50
N GLU A 125 5.81 -1.76 -24.06
CA GLU A 125 6.21 -3.13 -23.73
C GLU A 125 6.76 -3.10 -22.30
N VAL A 126 6.19 -3.93 -21.44
CA VAL A 126 6.53 -4.03 -20.02
C VAL A 126 7.07 -5.42 -19.74
N THR A 127 8.31 -5.51 -19.30
CA THR A 127 8.90 -6.76 -18.79
C THR A 127 9.04 -6.70 -17.27
N PHE A 128 8.35 -7.59 -16.58
CA PHE A 128 8.55 -7.84 -15.15
C PHE A 128 9.72 -8.81 -14.98
N VAL A 129 10.73 -8.39 -14.22
CA VAL A 129 11.87 -9.24 -13.84
C VAL A 129 11.54 -9.94 -12.52
N THR A 130 11.46 -11.26 -12.55
CA THR A 130 11.05 -12.07 -11.39
C THR A 130 12.06 -13.16 -11.03
N SER A 131 11.92 -13.78 -9.86
CA SER A 131 12.75 -14.91 -9.42
C SER A 131 12.65 -16.16 -10.28
N ILE A 132 11.63 -16.26 -11.14
CA ILE A 132 11.38 -17.44 -11.98
C ILE A 132 11.55 -17.15 -13.48
N GLY A 133 11.89 -15.91 -13.86
CA GLY A 133 12.09 -15.48 -15.24
C GLY A 133 11.51 -14.10 -15.54
N ASN A 134 11.65 -13.70 -16.80
CA ASN A 134 11.11 -12.43 -17.29
C ASN A 134 9.75 -12.66 -17.94
N TYR A 135 8.79 -11.78 -17.63
CA TYR A 135 7.42 -11.86 -18.14
C TYR A 135 7.06 -10.54 -18.83
N THR A 136 6.77 -10.63 -20.13
CA THR A 136 6.44 -9.46 -20.94
C THR A 136 4.94 -9.35 -21.16
N THR A 137 4.43 -8.12 -21.09
CA THR A 137 3.07 -7.73 -21.45
C THR A 137 3.09 -6.34 -22.08
N THR A 138 1.92 -5.83 -22.46
CA THR A 138 1.74 -4.44 -22.90
C THR A 138 1.03 -3.65 -21.82
N ALA A 139 1.45 -2.41 -21.63
CA ALA A 139 0.76 -1.45 -20.77
C ALA A 139 0.40 -0.18 -21.52
N GLU A 140 -0.81 0.32 -21.30
CA GLU A 140 -1.21 1.64 -21.75
C GLU A 140 -1.09 2.64 -20.59
N THR A 141 -0.64 3.85 -20.90
CA THR A 141 -0.68 4.94 -19.93
C THR A 141 -2.11 5.46 -19.79
N VAL A 142 -2.63 5.47 -18.57
CA VAL A 142 -3.89 6.14 -18.25
C VAL A 142 -3.54 7.42 -17.51
N THR A 143 -3.66 8.55 -18.19
CA THR A 143 -2.99 9.80 -17.79
C THR A 143 -3.56 10.52 -16.58
N THR A 144 -4.70 10.13 -16.01
CA THR A 144 -5.24 10.89 -14.86
C THR A 144 -5.95 10.00 -13.88
N THR A 145 -5.36 9.87 -12.72
CA THR A 145 -6.10 9.81 -11.47
C THR A 145 -6.01 11.19 -10.82
N SER A 146 -7.17 11.76 -10.45
CA SER A 146 -7.26 13.06 -9.77
C SER A 146 -6.36 13.09 -8.53
N THR A 147 -5.89 14.26 -8.08
CA THR A 147 -5.26 14.36 -6.76
C THR A 147 -6.30 13.93 -5.70
N PRO A 148 -5.94 13.14 -4.66
CA PRO A 148 -6.89 12.81 -3.62
C PRO A 148 -7.47 14.08 -3.03
N GLN A 149 -8.79 14.19 -3.02
CA GLN A 149 -9.49 15.34 -2.45
C GLN A 149 -9.80 15.05 -0.99
N PHE A 150 -9.65 16.09 -0.17
CA PHE A 150 -9.91 16.05 1.26
C PHE A 150 -10.63 17.33 1.64
N SER A 151 -11.75 17.21 2.34
CA SER A 151 -12.49 18.35 2.87
C SER A 151 -13.09 18.00 4.23
N VAL A 152 -13.28 19.00 5.08
CA VAL A 152 -13.81 18.83 6.43
C VAL A 152 -15.05 19.69 6.61
N GLU A 153 -16.12 19.12 7.15
CA GLU A 153 -17.34 19.87 7.44
C GLU A 153 -17.30 20.47 8.86
N ASN A 154 -17.77 21.71 8.95
CA ASN A 154 -17.44 22.70 9.96
C ASN A 154 -18.17 22.50 11.30
N THR A 155 -17.75 21.55 12.14
CA THR A 155 -17.89 21.60 13.62
C THR A 155 -17.15 20.43 14.27
N ALA A 156 -15.98 20.69 14.84
CA ALA A 156 -15.30 19.70 15.66
C ALA A 156 -15.91 19.70 17.07
N LYS A 157 -16.51 18.58 17.49
CA LYS A 157 -16.96 18.41 18.88
C LYS A 157 -15.81 17.95 19.75
N GLU A 158 -15.52 18.71 20.81
CA GLU A 158 -14.47 18.39 21.77
C GLU A 158 -14.93 17.38 22.84
N GLY A 159 -14.01 16.54 23.31
CA GLY A 159 -14.14 15.75 24.53
C GLY A 159 -12.76 15.42 25.10
N VAL A 160 -12.71 14.80 26.29
CA VAL A 160 -11.44 14.36 26.90
C VAL A 160 -11.49 12.86 27.19
N VAL A 161 -10.50 12.11 26.71
CA VAL A 161 -10.37 10.67 26.96
C VAL A 161 -8.92 10.36 27.33
N ASN A 162 -8.70 9.78 28.52
CA ASN A 162 -7.36 9.43 29.02
C ASN A 162 -6.35 10.60 28.98
N GLY A 163 -6.82 11.83 29.24
CA GLY A 163 -5.98 13.04 29.23
C GLY A 163 -5.64 13.59 27.84
N LEU A 164 -6.22 13.04 26.77
CA LEU A 164 -6.11 13.57 25.41
C LEU A 164 -7.38 14.31 25.00
N THR A 165 -7.22 15.43 24.30
CA THR A 165 -8.34 16.09 23.62
C THR A 165 -8.78 15.24 22.43
N GLN A 166 -10.07 14.93 22.42
CA GLN A 166 -10.80 14.27 21.35
C GLN A 166 -11.43 15.32 20.44
N LEU A 167 -11.17 15.25 19.15
CA LEU A 167 -11.79 16.07 18.12
C LEU A 167 -12.54 15.16 17.14
N ASN A 168 -13.83 15.41 16.93
CA ASN A 168 -14.62 14.66 15.97
C ASN A 168 -14.84 15.49 14.70
N PHE A 169 -14.32 15.05 13.57
CA PHE A 169 -14.46 15.73 12.29
C PHE A 169 -15.35 14.91 11.35
N THR A 170 -16.26 15.58 10.64
CA THR A 170 -16.90 14.99 9.46
C THR A 170 -16.01 15.29 8.26
N ILE A 171 -15.52 14.25 7.62
CA ILE A 171 -14.53 14.35 6.55
C ILE A 171 -15.09 13.68 5.30
N THR A 172 -14.94 14.35 4.17
CA THR A 172 -15.18 13.76 2.85
C THR A 172 -13.84 13.56 2.15
N ALA A 173 -13.50 12.29 1.89
CA ALA A 173 -12.29 11.90 1.18
C ALA A 173 -12.64 11.30 -0.18
N THR A 174 -11.98 11.77 -1.24
CA THR A 174 -12.08 11.17 -2.58
C THR A 174 -10.71 10.65 -2.98
N THR A 175 -10.58 9.33 -3.11
CA THR A 175 -9.34 8.68 -3.53
C THR A 175 -9.47 8.16 -4.96
N PRO A 176 -8.45 8.30 -5.81
CA PRO A 176 -8.58 7.93 -7.22
C PRO A 176 -8.56 6.43 -7.50
N LEU A 177 -7.86 5.64 -6.67
CA LEU A 177 -7.78 4.18 -6.78
C LEU A 177 -8.65 3.45 -5.75
N GLY A 178 -9.52 4.17 -5.04
CA GLY A 178 -10.12 3.64 -3.82
C GLY A 178 -9.17 3.65 -2.62
N GLY A 179 -9.68 3.19 -1.49
CA GLY A 179 -8.93 3.01 -0.25
C GLY A 179 -9.14 4.12 0.77
N HIS A 180 -8.10 4.39 1.55
CA HIS A 180 -8.09 5.41 2.59
C HIS A 180 -6.94 6.37 2.42
N ILE A 181 -7.09 7.54 3.02
CA ILE A 181 -6.02 8.46 3.32
C ILE A 181 -5.66 8.33 4.80
N CYS A 182 -4.39 8.52 5.14
CA CYS A 182 -3.94 8.49 6.51
C CYS A 182 -3.60 9.90 6.99
N VAL A 183 -4.33 10.41 7.97
CA VAL A 183 -4.05 11.71 8.58
C VAL A 183 -3.17 11.49 9.80
N TYR A 184 -1.93 11.97 9.78
CA TYR A 184 -0.92 11.67 10.80
C TYR A 184 -0.58 12.85 11.71
N GLU A 185 -0.80 14.08 11.25
CA GLU A 185 -0.55 15.30 12.01
C GLU A 185 -1.62 16.33 11.70
N ILE A 186 -1.98 17.13 12.70
CA ILE A 186 -2.79 18.33 12.52
C ILE A 186 -2.06 19.54 13.10
N CYS A 187 -2.05 20.67 12.39
CA CYS A 187 -1.57 21.95 12.90
C CYS A 187 -2.77 22.81 13.27
N ILE A 188 -2.81 23.30 14.50
CA ILE A 188 -3.87 24.17 15.00
C ILE A 188 -3.22 25.47 15.47
N ASN A 189 -3.52 26.59 14.82
CA ASN A 189 -2.93 27.91 15.08
C ASN A 189 -1.38 27.93 15.14
N GLY A 190 -0.73 27.14 14.28
CA GLY A 190 0.74 27.09 14.20
C GLY A 190 1.41 26.07 15.13
N HIS A 191 0.63 25.32 15.92
CA HIS A 191 1.13 24.23 16.75
C HIS A 191 0.78 22.87 16.13
N ASN A 192 1.79 22.03 15.93
CA ASN A 192 1.62 20.70 15.34
C ASN A 192 1.35 19.66 16.43
N TYR A 193 0.34 18.84 16.18
CA TYR A 193 -0.10 17.76 17.05
C TYR A 193 -0.11 16.44 16.29
N THR A 194 0.58 15.44 16.84
CA THR A 194 0.48 14.06 16.35
C THR A 194 -0.93 13.52 16.60
N VAL A 195 -1.48 12.83 15.60
CA VAL A 195 -2.81 12.23 15.66
C VAL A 195 -2.73 10.75 16.06
N TYR A 196 -3.53 10.35 17.04
CA TYR A 196 -3.66 8.96 17.49
C TYR A 196 -5.03 8.36 17.18
N TYR A 197 -5.07 7.03 16.96
CA TYR A 197 -6.28 6.23 16.72
C TYR A 197 -6.53 5.18 17.83
N LYS A 198 -7.80 4.82 18.07
CA LYS A 198 -8.27 3.82 19.07
C LYS A 198 -7.97 2.36 18.62
N PRO A 199 -7.92 1.32 19.49
CA PRO A 199 -8.56 1.20 20.82
C PRO A 199 -7.64 1.39 22.03
N LYS A 200 -6.33 1.51 21.82
CA LYS A 200 -5.39 2.09 22.79
C LYS A 200 -4.66 3.17 22.04
N VAL A 201 -4.47 4.31 22.68
CA VAL A 201 -3.51 5.35 22.26
C VAL A 201 -2.14 4.68 22.31
N SER A 202 -1.82 3.90 21.28
CA SER A 202 -0.52 3.28 21.12
C SER A 202 0.34 4.35 20.49
N THR A 203 1.47 4.68 21.12
CA THR A 203 2.48 5.57 20.53
C THR A 203 3.03 5.05 19.20
N SER A 204 2.69 3.80 18.82
CA SER A 204 3.00 3.19 17.53
C SER A 204 1.95 3.45 16.45
N ALA A 205 0.73 3.86 16.78
CA ALA A 205 -0.33 4.12 15.82
C ALA A 205 -0.32 5.61 15.45
N ILE A 206 0.45 5.93 14.40
CA ILE A 206 0.53 7.27 13.84
C ILE A 206 -0.57 7.36 12.78
N GLY A 207 -1.62 8.12 13.08
CA GLY A 207 -2.65 8.54 12.15
C GLY A 207 -3.97 7.76 12.09
N VAL A 208 -4.98 8.43 11.55
CA VAL A 208 -6.36 7.93 11.35
C VAL A 208 -6.55 7.59 9.88
N TYR A 209 -7.02 6.37 9.60
CA TYR A 209 -7.44 5.96 8.26
C TYR A 209 -8.83 6.51 7.97
N VAL A 210 -8.89 7.44 7.03
CA VAL A 210 -10.11 8.03 6.49
C VAL A 210 -10.41 7.32 5.17
N GLU A 211 -11.42 6.47 5.17
CA GLU A 211 -11.86 5.73 4.00
C GLU A 211 -12.56 6.64 2.99
N GLN A 212 -12.54 6.26 1.71
CA GLN A 212 -13.25 6.96 0.64
C GLN A 212 -14.73 7.19 0.99
N GLY A 213 -15.21 8.41 0.74
CA GLY A 213 -16.57 8.86 1.03
C GLY A 213 -16.62 9.83 2.20
N THR A 214 -17.82 10.08 2.71
CA THR A 214 -18.07 10.95 3.86
C THR A 214 -18.23 10.11 5.13
N GLY A 215 -17.48 10.47 6.18
CA GLY A 215 -17.54 9.79 7.46
C GLY A 215 -17.20 10.70 8.63
N THR A 216 -17.63 10.34 9.83
CA THR A 216 -17.20 11.00 11.06
C THR A 216 -16.03 10.25 11.66
N TYR A 217 -14.93 10.97 11.85
CA TYR A 217 -13.67 10.45 12.30
C TYR A 217 -13.27 11.11 13.61
N CYS A 218 -12.71 10.29 14.50
CA CYS A 218 -12.35 10.69 15.84
C CYS A 218 -10.82 10.76 15.97
N PHE A 219 -10.32 11.95 16.26
CA PHE A 219 -8.90 12.27 16.37
C PHE A 219 -8.57 12.51 17.83
N TYR A 220 -7.47 11.92 18.29
CA TYR A 220 -6.92 12.18 19.61
C TYR A 220 -5.59 12.91 19.48
N ILE A 221 -5.42 14.00 20.23
CA ILE A 221 -4.19 14.79 20.25
C ILE A 221 -3.68 14.98 21.68
N ASN A 222 -2.36 15.12 21.81
CA ASN A 222 -1.72 15.42 23.08
C ASN A 222 -1.72 16.94 23.33
N GLY A 223 -2.64 17.41 24.17
CA GLY A 223 -2.84 18.81 24.48
C GLY A 223 -4.30 19.10 24.82
N THR A 224 -4.57 20.32 25.30
CA THR A 224 -5.92 20.85 25.50
C THR A 224 -6.15 21.98 24.52
N ILE A 225 -7.33 22.03 23.91
CA ILE A 225 -7.73 23.10 23.01
C ILE A 225 -8.98 23.74 23.60
N SER A 226 -9.09 25.06 23.52
CA SER A 226 -10.33 25.75 23.95
C SER A 226 -11.35 25.75 22.81
N ALA A 227 -12.63 25.93 23.14
CA ALA A 227 -13.61 26.25 22.11
C ALA A 227 -13.24 27.55 21.38
N GLY A 228 -13.42 27.59 20.06
CA GLY A 228 -13.04 28.74 19.24
C GLY A 228 -12.95 28.41 17.74
N THR A 229 -12.65 29.44 16.95
CA THR A 229 -12.38 29.32 15.51
C THR A 229 -10.88 29.17 15.29
N TYR A 230 -10.48 28.16 14.53
CA TYR A 230 -9.08 27.81 14.30
C TYR A 230 -8.82 27.60 12.81
N THR A 231 -7.68 28.09 12.32
CA THR A 231 -7.14 27.58 11.05
C THR A 231 -6.45 26.27 11.35
N ILE A 232 -6.99 25.18 10.82
CA ILE A 232 -6.46 23.83 11.00
C ILE A 232 -5.81 23.38 9.69
N ARG A 233 -4.59 22.86 9.77
CA ARG A 233 -3.95 22.14 8.66
C ARG A 233 -3.94 20.65 8.95
N PHE A 234 -4.41 19.85 8.01
CA PHE A 234 -4.35 18.40 8.05
C PHE A 234 -3.18 17.95 7.18
N TYR A 235 -2.24 17.25 7.79
CA TYR A 235 -1.15 16.58 7.10
C TYR A 235 -1.56 15.13 6.89
N TYR A 236 -1.78 14.77 5.63
CA TYR A 236 -2.28 13.46 5.28
C TYR A 236 -1.42 12.81 4.20
N CYS A 237 -1.51 11.49 4.14
CA CYS A 237 -0.80 10.66 3.20
C CYS A 237 -1.80 9.81 2.42
N TYR A 238 -1.67 9.78 1.10
CA TYR A 238 -2.35 8.80 0.25
C TYR A 238 -1.26 8.05 -0.50
N GLU A 239 -1.22 6.72 -0.34
CA GLU A 239 -0.29 5.88 -1.09
C GLU A 239 1.20 6.28 -0.97
N GLY A 240 1.61 6.78 0.20
CA GLY A 240 2.97 7.25 0.47
C GLY A 240 3.26 8.69 0.03
N VAL A 241 2.31 9.35 -0.66
CA VAL A 241 2.44 10.76 -1.03
C VAL A 241 1.85 11.64 0.07
N HIS A 242 2.63 12.61 0.53
CA HIS A 242 2.22 13.56 1.56
C HIS A 242 1.54 14.79 0.95
N TYR A 243 0.43 15.21 1.57
CA TYR A 243 -0.34 16.39 1.19
C TYR A 243 -0.68 17.21 2.43
N VAL A 244 -1.05 18.46 2.17
CA VAL A 244 -1.53 19.38 3.19
C VAL A 244 -2.87 19.93 2.73
N TYR A 245 -3.86 19.81 3.60
CA TYR A 245 -5.13 20.50 3.46
C TYR A 245 -5.26 21.55 4.57
N SER A 246 -5.83 22.71 4.28
CA SER A 246 -6.02 23.78 5.26
C SER A 246 -7.43 24.33 5.18
N GLU A 247 -8.08 24.45 6.32
CA GLU A 247 -9.45 24.96 6.43
C GLU A 247 -9.65 25.68 7.76
N GLU A 248 -10.59 26.63 7.78
CA GLU A 248 -11.05 27.26 9.00
C GLU A 248 -12.16 26.41 9.62
N ILE A 249 -11.95 25.94 10.85
CA ILE A 249 -12.87 25.06 11.56
C ILE A 249 -13.20 25.65 12.92
N ASN A 250 -14.47 25.54 13.30
CA ASN A 250 -14.93 25.84 14.65
C ASN A 250 -14.85 24.60 15.55
N ILE A 251 -14.10 24.70 16.65
CA ILE A 251 -14.11 23.73 17.75
C ILE A 251 -15.14 24.19 18.78
N ILE A 252 -16.13 23.35 19.04
CA ILE A 252 -17.20 23.60 20.01
C ILE A 252 -17.07 22.65 21.20
N SER A 253 -17.26 23.18 22.41
CA SER A 253 -17.28 22.42 23.68
C SER A 253 -18.59 21.66 23.87
#